data_AF-A0AAW7EWV7-F1
#
_entry.id   AF-A0AAW7EWV7-F1
#
_cell.length_a   1.000
_cell.length_b   1.000
_cell.length_c   1.000
_cell.angle_alpha   90.00
_cell.angle_beta   90.00
_cell.angle_gamma   90.00
#
_symmetry.space_group_name_H-M   'P 1'
#
loop_
_entity.id
_entity.type
_entity.pdbx_description
1 polymer ?
#
loop_
_entity_poly.entity_id
_entity_poly.type
_entity_poly.pdbx_seq_one_letter_code
_entity_poly.pdbx_strand_id
1 'polypeptide(L)'
;MAGLTPKQEAFCQAYIETGNASEAYRTAYAADRMKPEAVHVNASKLLDNAKVALRVKELQGEIKQRHNVTVDSLLAELEEARQKALNAETPQSSAAVAATMGKAKLVGLDKQIIDHTSSDGTMSPKPTIIQLLPVEPKHE
;
A
#
# COMPACT_ATOMS: atom_id res chain seq x y z
N MET A 1 -11.74 31.44 -2.17
CA MET A 1 -10.63 30.56 -1.74
C MET A 1 -9.55 31.39 -1.05
N ALA A 2 -9.84 31.93 0.14
CA ALA A 2 -8.98 32.91 0.80
C ALA A 2 -8.70 32.48 2.23
N GLY A 3 -7.46 32.10 2.52
CA GLY A 3 -7.04 31.85 3.89
C GLY A 3 -5.76 31.03 4.07
N LEU A 4 -5.17 30.50 2.99
CA LEU A 4 -3.93 29.74 3.02
C LEU A 4 -2.76 30.57 2.50
N THR A 5 -1.65 30.58 3.24
CA THR A 5 -0.44 31.28 2.79
C THR A 5 0.21 30.55 1.61
N PRO A 6 0.98 31.23 0.74
CA PRO A 6 1.67 30.58 -0.38
C PRO A 6 2.57 29.42 0.04
N LYS A 7 3.20 29.51 1.23
CA LYS A 7 4.04 28.43 1.79
C LYS A 7 3.23 27.21 2.22
N GLN A 8 2.05 27.41 2.76
CA GLN A 8 1.14 26.32 3.14
C GLN A 8 0.54 25.64 1.90
N GLU A 9 0.23 26.39 0.85
CA GLU A 9 -0.20 25.81 -0.42
C GLU A 9 0.93 24.96 -1.05
N ALA A 10 2.16 25.48 -1.08
CA ALA A 10 3.33 24.74 -1.55
C ALA A 10 3.57 23.46 -0.72
N PHE A 11 3.34 23.51 0.60
CA PHE A 11 3.40 22.33 1.46
C PHE A 11 2.34 21.28 1.09
N CYS A 12 1.09 21.71 0.85
CA CYS A 12 0.02 20.79 0.45
C CYS A 12 0.34 20.10 -0.88
N GLN A 13 0.86 20.85 -1.85
CA GLN A 13 1.26 20.31 -3.16
C GLN A 13 2.41 19.31 -3.01
N ALA A 14 3.48 19.67 -2.32
CA ALA A 14 4.63 18.77 -2.11
C ALA A 14 4.26 17.52 -1.29
N TYR A 15 3.32 17.63 -0.34
CA TYR A 15 2.85 16.49 0.46
C TYR A 15 2.08 15.48 -0.40
N ILE A 16 1.30 15.97 -1.35
CA ILE A 16 0.52 15.15 -2.27
C ILE A 16 1.41 14.43 -3.28
N GLU A 17 2.51 15.05 -3.70
CA GLU A 17 3.48 14.46 -4.63
C GLU A 17 4.39 13.42 -3.95
N THR A 18 4.89 13.72 -2.75
CA THR A 18 5.88 12.88 -2.05
C THR A 18 5.26 11.87 -1.09
N GLY A 19 4.05 12.10 -0.61
CA GLY A 19 3.42 11.32 0.46
C GLY A 19 4.10 11.47 1.83
N ASN A 20 5.11 12.35 1.96
CA ASN A 20 5.89 12.51 3.18
C ASN A 20 5.81 13.95 3.71
N ALA A 21 5.26 14.10 4.91
CA ALA A 21 5.08 15.40 5.55
C ALA A 21 6.41 16.12 5.83
N SER A 22 7.44 15.38 6.23
CA SER A 22 8.74 15.97 6.57
C SER A 22 9.45 16.50 5.34
N GLU A 23 9.36 15.78 4.22
CA GLU A 23 9.93 16.18 2.94
C GLU A 23 9.18 17.38 2.37
N ALA A 24 7.85 17.33 2.37
CA ALA A 24 7.01 18.45 1.96
C ALA A 24 7.31 19.74 2.74
N TYR A 25 7.57 19.63 4.05
CA TYR A 25 7.91 20.78 4.87
C TYR A 25 9.29 21.37 4.52
N ARG A 26 10.29 20.54 4.24
CA ARG A 26 11.61 21.00 3.81
C ARG A 26 11.52 21.77 2.50
N THR A 27 10.77 21.24 1.53
CA THR A 27 10.57 21.87 0.23
C THR A 27 9.81 23.20 0.35
N ALA A 28 8.73 23.25 1.14
CA ALA A 28 7.89 24.44 1.26
C ALA A 28 8.51 25.58 2.09
N TYR A 29 9.31 25.25 3.11
CA TYR A 29 9.88 26.22 4.05
C TYR A 29 11.40 26.38 3.93
N ALA A 30 12.05 25.72 2.97
CA ALA A 30 13.51 25.68 2.80
C ALA A 30 14.22 25.33 4.13
N ALA A 31 13.70 24.30 4.82
CA ALA A 31 14.09 23.95 6.18
C ALA A 31 15.31 23.01 6.25
N ASP A 32 16.17 22.99 5.24
CA ASP A 32 17.31 22.06 5.12
C ASP A 32 18.34 22.21 6.24
N ARG A 33 18.38 23.39 6.87
CA ARG A 33 19.25 23.68 8.02
C ARG A 33 18.62 23.35 9.37
N MET A 34 17.36 22.91 9.40
CA MET A 34 16.67 22.54 10.65
C MET A 34 16.93 21.07 11.00
N LYS A 35 16.92 20.77 12.30
CA LYS A 35 17.03 19.39 12.79
C LYS A 35 15.86 18.53 12.27
N PRO A 36 16.09 17.26 11.89
CA PRO A 36 15.04 16.37 11.39
C PRO A 36 13.84 16.25 12.33
N GLU A 37 14.07 16.21 13.64
CA GLU A 37 13.03 16.10 14.66
C GLU A 37 12.13 17.34 14.68
N ALA A 38 12.74 18.53 14.55
CA ALA A 38 12.01 19.79 14.50
C ALA A 38 11.14 19.89 13.23
N VAL A 39 11.67 19.43 12.09
CA VAL A 39 10.93 19.35 10.83
C VAL A 39 9.72 18.41 10.98
N HIS A 40 9.92 17.22 11.53
CA HIS A 40 8.84 16.25 11.71
C HIS A 40 7.71 16.79 12.61
N VAL A 41 8.05 17.39 13.75
CA VAL A 41 7.07 17.97 14.68
C VAL A 41 6.31 19.14 14.03
N ASN A 42 7.00 20.02 13.32
CA ASN A 42 6.36 21.16 12.67
C ASN A 42 5.49 20.74 11.48
N ALA A 43 5.93 19.75 10.71
CA ALA A 43 5.15 19.17 9.61
C ALA A 43 3.86 18.52 10.12
N SER A 44 3.93 17.74 11.20
CA SER A 44 2.75 17.15 11.85
C SER A 44 1.76 18.22 12.30
N LYS A 45 2.24 19.24 13.02
CA LYS A 45 1.41 20.38 13.46
C LYS A 45 0.77 21.12 12.29
N LEU A 46 1.45 21.20 11.15
CA LEU A 46 0.95 21.86 9.96
C LEU A 46 -0.18 21.05 9.30
N LEU A 47 -0.06 19.72 9.27
CA LEU A 47 -1.13 18.83 8.81
C LEU A 47 -2.37 18.88 9.70
N ASP A 48 -2.18 19.01 11.01
CA ASP A 48 -3.29 19.14 11.98
C ASP A 48 -4.04 20.47 11.85
N ASN A 49 -3.50 21.45 11.13
CA ASN A 49 -4.17 22.72 10.90
C ASN A 49 -5.41 22.51 10.01
N ALA A 50 -6.59 22.86 10.52
CA ALA A 50 -7.87 22.63 9.83
C ALA A 50 -7.91 23.16 8.38
N LYS A 51 -7.23 24.28 8.08
CA LYS A 51 -7.19 24.84 6.72
C LYS A 51 -6.32 24.02 5.77
N VAL A 52 -5.16 23.57 6.27
CA VAL A 52 -4.22 22.72 5.52
C VAL A 52 -4.85 21.35 5.28
N ALA A 53 -5.43 20.74 6.32
CA ALA A 53 -6.12 19.46 6.23
C ALA A 53 -7.25 19.49 5.19
N LEU A 54 -8.06 20.57 5.19
CA LEU A 54 -9.13 20.74 4.19
C LEU A 54 -8.56 20.84 2.78
N ARG A 55 -7.49 21.63 2.58
CA ARG A 55 -6.84 21.80 1.28
C ARG A 55 -6.24 20.50 0.75
N VAL A 56 -5.56 19.74 1.61
CA VAL A 56 -5.02 18.41 1.28
C VAL A 56 -6.16 17.48 0.85
N LYS A 57 -7.30 17.50 1.55
CA LYS A 57 -8.48 16.69 1.20
C LYS A 57 -9.07 17.09 -0.15
N GLU A 58 -9.14 18.38 -0.46
CA GLU A 58 -9.55 18.88 -1.77
C GLU A 58 -8.62 18.38 -2.88
N LEU A 59 -7.29 18.52 -2.69
CA LEU A 59 -6.29 18.05 -3.66
C LEU A 59 -6.34 16.53 -3.85
N GLN A 60 -6.51 15.75 -2.77
CA GLN A 60 -6.75 14.31 -2.86
C GLN A 60 -8.04 13.99 -3.60
N GLY A 61 -9.09 14.79 -3.41
CA GLY A 61 -10.34 14.69 -4.15
C GLY A 61 -10.13 14.94 -5.64
N GLU A 62 -9.43 16.00 -6.01
CA GLU A 62 -9.13 16.33 -7.41
C GLU A 62 -8.26 15.27 -8.08
N ILE A 63 -7.24 14.77 -7.39
CA ILE A 63 -6.37 13.70 -7.89
C ILE A 63 -7.16 12.40 -8.02
N LYS A 64 -8.01 12.08 -7.04
CA LYS A 64 -8.92 10.95 -7.13
C LYS A 64 -9.84 11.07 -8.34
N GLN A 65 -10.32 12.27 -8.67
CA GLN A 65 -11.13 12.51 -9.87
C GLN A 65 -10.31 12.41 -11.17
N ARG A 66 -9.07 12.92 -11.20
CA ARG A 66 -8.18 12.86 -12.38
C ARG A 66 -7.62 11.46 -12.64
N HIS A 67 -7.28 10.73 -11.59
CA HIS A 67 -6.77 9.36 -11.63
C HIS A 67 -7.84 8.35 -11.21
N ASN A 68 -9.12 8.62 -11.51
CA ASN A 68 -10.26 7.80 -11.10
C ASN A 68 -10.33 6.47 -11.86
N VAL A 69 -9.22 5.72 -11.87
CA VAL A 69 -9.18 4.30 -12.10
C VAL A 69 -9.84 3.67 -10.87
N THR A 70 -11.17 3.63 -10.91
CA THR A 70 -11.99 2.97 -9.90
C THR A 70 -11.99 1.47 -10.16
N VAL A 71 -12.34 0.68 -9.15
CA VAL A 71 -12.59 -0.75 -9.36
C VAL A 71 -13.62 -0.92 -10.48
N ASP A 72 -14.65 -0.10 -10.52
CA ASP A 72 -15.69 -0.14 -11.55
C ASP A 72 -15.16 0.20 -12.96
N SER A 73 -14.30 1.20 -13.10
CA SER A 73 -13.70 1.53 -14.40
C SER A 73 -12.76 0.42 -14.89
N LEU A 74 -11.95 -0.17 -14.00
CA LEU A 74 -11.11 -1.31 -14.33
C LEU A 74 -11.94 -2.55 -14.69
N LEU A 75 -13.04 -2.80 -13.99
CA LEU A 75 -13.95 -3.90 -14.31
C LEU A 75 -14.60 -3.71 -15.69
N ALA A 76 -14.94 -2.47 -16.04
CA ALA A 76 -15.49 -2.12 -17.35
C ALA A 76 -14.44 -2.31 -18.46
N GLU A 77 -13.22 -1.81 -18.27
CA GLU A 77 -12.10 -2.01 -19.21
C GLU A 77 -11.78 -3.50 -19.42
N LEU A 78 -11.76 -4.29 -18.34
CA LEU A 78 -11.57 -5.74 -18.42
C LEU A 78 -12.75 -6.46 -19.11
N GLU A 79 -13.99 -5.96 -18.97
CA GLU A 79 -15.13 -6.51 -19.72
C GLU A 79 -14.98 -6.24 -21.22
N GLU A 80 -14.62 -5.01 -21.58
CA GLU A 80 -14.41 -4.62 -22.96
C GLU A 80 -13.28 -5.44 -23.60
N ALA A 81 -12.17 -5.63 -22.90
CA ALA A 81 -11.07 -6.49 -23.34
C ALA A 81 -11.52 -7.95 -23.53
N ARG A 82 -12.35 -8.49 -22.62
CA ARG A 82 -12.92 -9.83 -22.72
C ARG A 82 -13.82 -9.97 -23.95
N GLN A 83 -14.69 -8.99 -24.20
CA GLN A 83 -15.60 -9.00 -25.35
C GLN A 83 -14.83 -8.89 -26.67
N LYS A 84 -13.84 -8.00 -26.76
CA LYS A 84 -12.98 -7.88 -27.95
C LYS A 84 -12.22 -9.18 -28.23
N ALA A 85 -11.71 -9.86 -27.20
CA ALA A 85 -11.00 -11.13 -27.35
C ALA A 85 -11.92 -12.27 -27.86
N LEU A 86 -13.20 -12.25 -27.51
CA LEU A 86 -14.19 -13.25 -27.94
C LEU A 86 -14.77 -12.96 -29.34
N ASN A 87 -14.89 -11.67 -29.72
CA ASN A 87 -15.46 -11.24 -30.99
C ASN A 87 -14.43 -11.12 -32.12
N ALA A 88 -13.14 -11.34 -31.84
CA ALA A 88 -12.08 -11.32 -32.86
C ALA A 88 -12.19 -12.52 -33.82
N GLU A 89 -11.71 -12.35 -35.07
CA GLU A 89 -11.68 -13.40 -36.10
C GLU A 89 -10.96 -14.68 -35.65
N THR A 90 -9.97 -14.53 -34.75
CA THR A 90 -9.37 -15.63 -34.01
C THR A 90 -9.72 -15.49 -32.52
N PRO A 91 -10.62 -16.32 -31.97
CA PRO A 91 -11.02 -16.22 -30.57
C PRO A 91 -9.83 -16.41 -29.62
N GLN A 92 -9.41 -15.34 -28.94
CA GLN A 92 -8.33 -15.40 -27.95
C GLN A 92 -8.89 -15.74 -26.56
N SER A 93 -9.25 -17.02 -26.40
CA SER A 93 -9.85 -17.53 -25.14
C SER A 93 -8.94 -17.32 -23.92
N SER A 94 -7.63 -17.39 -24.08
CA SER A 94 -6.66 -17.14 -23.01
C SER A 94 -6.71 -15.69 -22.49
N ALA A 95 -6.84 -14.71 -23.38
CA ALA A 95 -6.98 -13.30 -23.02
C ALA A 95 -8.30 -13.02 -22.28
N ALA A 96 -9.39 -13.65 -22.71
CA ALA A 96 -10.69 -13.56 -22.03
C ALA A 96 -10.66 -14.16 -20.61
N VAL A 97 -9.97 -15.29 -20.42
CA VAL A 97 -9.77 -15.91 -19.10
C VAL A 97 -8.91 -15.02 -18.22
N ALA A 98 -7.83 -14.44 -18.75
CA ALA A 98 -6.97 -13.52 -18.01
C ALA A 98 -7.75 -12.28 -17.53
N ALA A 99 -8.60 -11.71 -18.38
CA ALA A 99 -9.47 -10.60 -18.01
C ALA A 99 -10.44 -10.99 -16.89
N THR A 100 -11.06 -12.18 -16.97
CA THR A 100 -11.98 -12.71 -15.96
C THR A 100 -11.28 -12.92 -14.61
N MET A 101 -10.05 -13.48 -14.62
CA MET A 101 -9.23 -13.62 -13.42
C MET A 101 -8.82 -12.26 -12.84
N GLY A 102 -8.49 -11.27 -13.68
CA GLY A 102 -8.24 -9.90 -13.25
C GLY A 102 -9.43 -9.31 -12.49
N LYS A 103 -10.65 -9.54 -12.98
CA LYS A 103 -11.87 -9.14 -12.27
C LYS A 103 -12.02 -9.84 -10.93
N ALA A 104 -11.82 -11.16 -10.87
CA ALA A 104 -11.90 -11.95 -9.65
C ALA A 104 -10.92 -11.47 -8.56
N LYS A 105 -9.72 -11.03 -8.98
CA LYS A 105 -8.72 -10.41 -8.10
C LYS A 105 -9.18 -9.06 -7.57
N LEU A 106 -9.73 -8.19 -8.44
CA LEU A 106 -10.21 -6.86 -8.05
C LEU A 106 -11.38 -6.92 -7.06
N VAL A 107 -12.29 -7.88 -7.21
CA VAL A 107 -13.41 -8.07 -6.26
C VAL A 107 -13.04 -8.89 -5.03
N GLY A 108 -11.78 -9.35 -4.93
CA GLY A 108 -11.29 -10.13 -3.80
C GLY A 108 -11.90 -11.53 -3.70
N LEU A 109 -12.35 -12.13 -4.80
CA LEU A 109 -12.75 -13.54 -4.87
C LEU A 109 -11.54 -14.47 -5.03
N ASP A 110 -10.43 -13.95 -5.58
CA ASP A 110 -9.15 -14.66 -5.72
C ASP A 110 -8.19 -14.32 -4.57
N LYS A 111 -8.52 -14.76 -3.35
CA LYS A 111 -7.68 -14.55 -2.16
C LYS A 111 -6.66 -15.68 -2.03
N GLN A 112 -5.38 -15.36 -2.11
CA GLN A 112 -4.34 -16.26 -1.62
C GLN A 112 -4.26 -16.16 -0.09
N ILE A 113 -4.60 -17.24 0.60
CA ILE A 113 -4.35 -17.37 2.04
C ILE A 113 -2.87 -17.76 2.19
N ILE A 114 -2.05 -16.81 2.61
CA ILE A 114 -0.64 -17.05 2.91
C ILE A 114 -0.54 -17.36 4.40
N ASP A 115 -0.35 -18.64 4.73
CA ASP A 115 -0.13 -19.07 6.11
C ASP A 115 1.35 -18.86 6.48
N HIS A 116 1.61 -17.88 7.33
CA HIS A 116 2.95 -17.61 7.87
C HIS A 116 3.26 -18.40 9.13
N THR A 117 2.32 -19.23 9.59
CA THR A 117 2.35 -19.91 10.88
C THR A 117 1.93 -21.36 10.71
N SER A 118 2.71 -22.16 9.94
CA SER A 118 2.61 -23.63 9.74
C SER A 118 1.47 -24.28 10.55
N SER A 119 0.23 -24.05 10.13
CA SER A 119 -0.95 -24.45 10.90
C SER A 119 -1.14 -25.97 10.88
N ASP A 120 -0.50 -26.62 9.91
CA ASP A 120 -0.32 -28.05 9.73
C ASP A 120 0.71 -28.68 10.69
N GLY A 121 1.46 -27.86 11.45
CA GLY A 121 2.43 -28.32 12.43
C GLY A 121 3.67 -29.02 11.83
N THR A 122 3.84 -29.01 10.51
CA THR A 122 4.94 -29.68 9.80
C THR A 122 6.31 -29.10 10.13
N MET A 123 6.35 -27.83 10.56
CA MET A 123 7.56 -27.12 10.97
C MET A 123 7.84 -27.17 12.49
N SER A 124 7.05 -27.92 13.26
CA SER A 124 7.29 -28.09 14.70
C SER A 124 8.44 -29.10 14.94
N PRO A 125 9.47 -28.75 15.74
CA PRO A 125 10.55 -29.68 16.02
C PRO A 125 10.02 -30.89 16.80
N LYS A 126 10.34 -32.10 16.33
CA LYS A 126 9.97 -33.34 17.01
C LYS A 126 10.57 -33.36 18.42
N PRO A 127 9.83 -33.84 19.44
CA PRO A 127 10.36 -33.88 20.81
C PRO A 127 11.56 -34.82 20.88
N THR A 128 12.73 -34.28 21.22
CA THR A 128 13.95 -35.06 21.43
C THR A 128 13.84 -35.78 22.77
N ILE A 129 13.75 -37.12 22.73
CA ILE A 129 13.76 -37.95 23.93
C ILE A 129 15.22 -38.15 24.35
N ILE A 130 15.61 -37.59 25.51
CA ILE A 130 16.93 -37.82 26.10
C ILE A 130 16.82 -39.04 27.01
N GLN A 131 17.43 -40.16 26.61
CA GLN A 131 17.61 -41.32 27.49
C GLN A 131 18.88 -41.15 28.31
N LEU A 132 18.73 -41.03 29.63
CA LEU A 132 19.84 -41.12 30.57
C LEU A 132 20.20 -42.60 30.74
N LEU A 133 21.34 -43.02 30.20
CA LEU A 133 21.90 -44.34 30.44
C LEU A 133 22.72 -44.30 31.74
N PRO A 134 22.53 -45.25 32.68
CA PRO A 134 23.40 -45.37 33.83
C PRO A 134 24.82 -45.72 33.38
N VAL A 135 25.80 -44.91 33.77
CA VAL A 135 27.21 -45.22 33.59
C VAL A 135 27.68 -45.92 34.86
N GLU A 136 28.09 -47.19 34.75
CA GLU A 136 28.65 -47.91 35.89
C GLU A 136 29.98 -47.27 36.33
N PRO A 137 30.20 -47.06 37.63
CA PRO A 137 31.44 -46.47 38.11
C PRO A 137 32.59 -47.45 37.86
N LYS A 138 33.64 -47.00 37.16
CA LYS A 138 34.90 -47.73 37.06
C LYS A 138 35.50 -47.82 38.46
N HIS A 139 35.51 -49.03 39.02
CA HIS A 139 36.33 -49.32 40.20
C HIS A 139 37.79 -49.38 39.76
N GLU A 140 38.60 -48.51 40.39
CA GLU A 140 40.06 -48.44 40.27
C GLU A 140 40.74 -49.65 40.91
#